data_AF-A0A327NP72-F1
#
_entry.id   AF-A0A327NP72-F1
#
_cell.length_a   1.000
_cell.length_b   1.000
_cell.length_c   1.000
_cell.angle_alpha   90.00
_cell.angle_beta   90.00
_cell.angle_gamma   90.00
#
_symmetry.space_group_name_H-M   'P 1'
#
loop_
_entity.id
_entity.type
_entity.pdbx_description
1 polymer ?
#
loop_
_entity_poly.entity_id
_entity_poly.type
_entity_poly.pdbx_seq_one_letter_code
_entity_poly.pdbx_strand_id
1 'polypeptide(L)'
;MQQALSFRTKIQFGIYTVINPVVRVLIRLGLTPNMITTIGLVLNIGVAGIFILGAQQGNRGDLSYVGWAGALVLFAGLFDMLDGQVARLGKMSSLYGALFDSVLDRYSELIMFLGICYYLIAHHYFLGSLFAFIALIGSMMVSYIRARAEGLGIECKGGLMQRPERVITIGVSALACGCLAPLLGPDFKVFVPGIPVHVFETMSIFTLPLTLMAFMTNITAYNRLMDSKKALAKKEKPALQTNAVVLAFLVVATSVGQPVSAKGLTTGQNQDKPVVTSFPVPKPLPNQLFYLQRDPNANTIMCTLNVKNGQLDKDDPVHVFWIRYTEESQHKELSYIQRTFAYGIKARALSNEEYELNFVSYKKFPLRLAKSERDSGYYVYANVNQKKVILKRLYVHIEGGTLWKPNVKYIQVEGVNASTGQNTVERIMV
;
A
#
# COMPACT_ATOMS: atom_id res chain seq x y z
N MET A 1 13.03 -10.61 -37.86
CA MET A 1 12.47 -10.83 -36.50
C MET A 1 11.31 -9.86 -36.28
N GLN A 2 10.08 -10.29 -36.53
CA GLN A 2 8.87 -9.58 -36.11
C GLN A 2 8.28 -10.35 -34.94
N GLN A 3 8.42 -9.83 -33.71
CA GLN A 3 7.60 -10.32 -32.61
C GLN A 3 6.15 -9.99 -32.94
N ALA A 4 5.32 -11.01 -33.12
CA ALA A 4 3.89 -10.84 -33.33
C ALA A 4 3.33 -10.02 -32.16
N LEU A 5 2.79 -8.83 -32.48
CA LEU A 5 2.17 -7.94 -31.51
C LEU A 5 1.11 -8.73 -30.72
N SER A 6 1.24 -8.79 -29.39
CA SER A 6 0.28 -9.48 -28.52
C SER A 6 -1.15 -9.01 -28.82
N PHE A 7 -2.13 -9.91 -28.76
CA PHE A 7 -3.55 -9.61 -29.01
C PHE A 7 -4.05 -8.39 -28.20
N ARG A 8 -3.57 -8.26 -26.96
CA ARG A 8 -3.86 -7.09 -26.10
C ARG A 8 -3.32 -5.78 -26.67
N THR A 9 -2.12 -5.81 -27.26
CA THR A 9 -1.49 -4.65 -27.88
C THR A 9 -2.25 -4.24 -29.15
N LYS A 10 -2.73 -5.21 -29.95
CA LYS A 10 -3.56 -4.93 -31.13
C LYS A 10 -4.89 -4.27 -30.76
N ILE A 11 -5.56 -4.75 -29.69
CA ILE A 11 -6.78 -4.14 -29.16
C ILE A 11 -6.50 -2.71 -28.66
N GLN A 12 -5.42 -2.50 -27.93
CA GLN A 12 -5.03 -1.16 -27.46
C GLN A 12 -4.79 -0.18 -28.62
N PHE A 13 -4.11 -0.61 -29.68
CA PHE A 13 -3.92 0.23 -30.88
C PHE A 13 -5.25 0.55 -31.58
N GLY A 14 -6.18 -0.41 -31.65
CA GLY A 14 -7.53 -0.18 -32.18
C GLY A 14 -8.30 0.87 -31.37
N ILE A 15 -8.32 0.72 -30.05
CA ILE A 15 -8.97 1.66 -29.12
C ILE A 15 -8.38 3.07 -29.28
N TYR A 16 -7.06 3.20 -29.33
CA TYR A 16 -6.41 4.51 -29.50
C TYR A 16 -6.69 5.13 -30.87
N THR A 17 -6.83 4.34 -31.92
CA THR A 17 -7.18 4.86 -33.25
C THR A 17 -8.56 5.52 -33.25
N VAL A 18 -9.51 4.97 -32.49
CA VAL A 18 -10.87 5.51 -32.36
C VAL A 18 -10.93 6.68 -31.38
N ILE A 19 -10.22 6.59 -30.25
CA ILE A 19 -10.28 7.60 -29.17
C ILE A 19 -9.46 8.85 -29.50
N ASN A 20 -8.30 8.71 -30.16
CA ASN A 20 -7.38 9.83 -30.37
C ASN A 20 -7.97 11.01 -31.17
N PRO A 21 -8.77 10.81 -32.22
CA PRO A 21 -9.46 11.91 -32.91
C PRO A 21 -10.35 12.71 -31.95
N VAL A 22 -11.13 12.03 -31.11
CA VAL A 22 -11.98 12.66 -30.10
C VAL A 22 -11.13 13.45 -29.11
N VAL A 23 -10.07 12.85 -28.57
CA VAL A 23 -9.15 13.52 -27.64
C VAL A 23 -8.56 14.79 -28.25
N ARG A 24 -8.14 14.77 -29.52
CA ARG A 24 -7.63 15.97 -30.20
C ARG A 24 -8.69 17.06 -30.34
N VAL A 25 -9.94 16.69 -30.61
CA VAL A 25 -11.06 17.65 -30.65
C VAL A 25 -11.26 18.28 -29.27
N LEU A 26 -11.29 17.47 -28.20
CA LEU A 26 -11.44 17.98 -26.83
C LEU A 26 -10.31 18.95 -26.43
N ILE A 27 -9.07 18.63 -26.80
CA ILE A 27 -7.91 19.52 -26.59
C ILE A 27 -8.09 20.84 -27.36
N ARG A 28 -8.54 20.79 -28.62
CA ARG A 28 -8.81 22.00 -29.43
C ARG A 28 -9.93 22.86 -28.87
N LEU A 29 -10.93 22.25 -28.25
CA LEU A 29 -12.02 22.93 -27.55
C LEU A 29 -11.57 23.51 -26.19
N GLY A 30 -10.31 23.31 -25.78
CA GLY A 30 -9.76 23.85 -24.53
C GLY A 30 -10.18 23.07 -23.28
N LEU A 31 -10.72 21.86 -23.42
CA LEU A 31 -11.09 21.06 -22.26
C LEU A 31 -9.82 20.53 -21.56
N THR A 32 -9.71 20.83 -20.28
CA THR A 32 -8.63 20.34 -19.42
C THR A 32 -8.94 18.93 -18.89
N PRO A 33 -7.93 18.13 -18.50
CA PRO A 33 -8.17 16.81 -17.88
C PRO A 33 -9.10 16.88 -16.68
N ASN A 34 -8.89 17.84 -15.78
CA ASN A 34 -9.72 18.01 -14.57
C ASN A 34 -11.18 18.36 -14.91
N MET A 35 -11.44 19.11 -15.99
CA MET A 35 -12.81 19.36 -16.45
C MET A 35 -13.47 18.07 -16.93
N ILE A 36 -12.74 17.22 -17.65
CA ILE A 36 -13.26 15.94 -18.17
C ILE A 36 -13.57 14.99 -17.00
N THR A 37 -12.67 14.86 -16.03
CA THR A 37 -12.94 14.10 -14.80
C THR A 37 -14.18 14.64 -14.06
N THR A 38 -14.32 15.97 -13.97
CA THR A 38 -15.48 16.59 -13.31
C THR A 38 -16.78 16.30 -14.07
N ILE A 39 -16.75 16.31 -15.41
CA ILE A 39 -17.88 15.89 -16.23
C ILE A 39 -18.23 14.43 -15.94
N GLY A 40 -17.24 13.54 -15.86
CA GLY A 40 -17.43 12.15 -15.46
C GLY A 40 -18.14 11.99 -14.11
N LEU A 41 -17.76 12.79 -13.11
CA LEU A 41 -18.46 12.84 -11.81
C LEU A 41 -19.93 13.29 -11.96
N VAL A 42 -20.18 14.37 -12.70
CA VAL A 42 -21.56 14.88 -12.93
C VAL A 42 -22.41 13.83 -13.64
N LEU A 43 -21.85 13.11 -14.61
CA LEU A 43 -22.55 12.02 -15.29
C LEU A 43 -22.89 10.87 -14.32
N ASN A 44 -21.98 10.50 -13.42
CA ASN A 44 -22.25 9.47 -12.39
C ASN A 44 -23.28 9.94 -11.34
N ILE A 45 -23.32 11.24 -11.01
CA ILE A 45 -24.43 11.82 -10.25
C ILE A 45 -25.75 11.66 -11.01
N GLY A 46 -25.73 11.90 -12.33
CA GLY A 46 -26.86 11.64 -13.22
C GLY A 46 -27.32 10.17 -13.19
N VAL A 47 -26.39 9.22 -13.23
CA VAL A 47 -26.70 7.78 -13.10
C VAL A 47 -27.45 7.50 -11.80
N ALA A 48 -26.95 8.00 -10.67
CA ALA A 48 -27.62 7.85 -9.39
C ALA A 48 -29.01 8.51 -9.39
N GLY A 49 -29.13 9.69 -10.01
CA GLY A 49 -30.40 10.37 -10.22
C GLY A 49 -31.41 9.53 -11.01
N ILE A 50 -31.00 8.89 -12.11
CA ILE A 50 -31.89 8.01 -12.90
C ILE A 50 -32.39 6.84 -12.05
N PHE A 51 -31.49 6.19 -11.28
CA PHE A 51 -31.90 5.12 -10.37
C PHE A 51 -32.86 5.63 -9.27
N ILE A 52 -32.61 6.79 -8.68
CA ILE A 52 -33.50 7.35 -7.66
C ILE A 52 -34.87 7.72 -8.25
N LEU A 53 -34.90 8.32 -9.44
CA LEU A 53 -36.15 8.65 -10.14
C LEU A 53 -36.92 7.38 -10.51
N GLY A 54 -36.25 6.35 -11.03
CA GLY A 54 -36.85 5.06 -11.33
C GLY A 54 -37.36 4.33 -10.09
N ALA A 55 -36.79 4.60 -8.92
CA ALA A 55 -37.25 4.07 -7.64
C ALA A 55 -38.52 4.78 -7.12
N GLN A 56 -38.64 6.09 -7.37
CA GLN A 56 -39.74 6.91 -6.86
C GLN A 56 -40.95 6.96 -7.81
N GLN A 57 -40.71 7.01 -9.11
CA GLN A 57 -41.73 7.22 -10.14
C GLN A 57 -41.98 5.95 -10.97
N GLY A 58 -40.97 5.08 -11.08
CA GLY A 58 -41.06 3.84 -11.83
C GLY A 58 -41.85 2.78 -11.09
N ASN A 59 -42.55 1.93 -11.84
CA ASN A 59 -43.11 0.69 -11.30
C ASN A 59 -41.99 -0.36 -11.18
N ARG A 60 -42.16 -1.35 -10.29
CA ARG A 60 -41.18 -2.43 -10.10
C ARG A 60 -40.80 -3.16 -11.40
N GLY A 61 -41.75 -3.29 -12.32
CA GLY A 61 -41.54 -3.90 -13.63
C GLY A 61 -40.97 -2.94 -14.69
N ASP A 62 -40.93 -1.64 -14.45
CA ASP A 62 -40.39 -0.66 -15.40
C ASP A 62 -38.87 -0.58 -15.30
N LEU A 63 -38.21 -1.49 -16.02
CA LEU A 63 -36.74 -1.58 -16.05
C LEU A 63 -36.11 -0.60 -17.05
N SER A 64 -36.88 0.31 -17.67
CA SER A 64 -36.36 1.29 -18.61
C SER A 64 -35.36 2.24 -17.94
N TYR A 65 -35.61 2.66 -16.70
CA TYR A 65 -34.69 3.46 -15.90
C TYR A 65 -33.36 2.75 -15.66
N VAL A 66 -33.40 1.43 -15.38
CA VAL A 66 -32.18 0.62 -15.25
C VAL A 66 -31.41 0.60 -16.57
N GLY A 67 -32.11 0.47 -17.69
CA GLY A 67 -31.52 0.52 -19.04
C GLY A 67 -30.82 1.85 -19.33
N TRP A 68 -31.51 2.97 -19.11
CA TRP A 68 -30.97 4.32 -19.33
C TRP A 68 -29.81 4.63 -18.37
N ALA A 69 -29.91 4.21 -17.12
CA ALA A 69 -28.80 4.31 -16.18
C ALA A 69 -27.59 3.50 -16.66
N GLY A 70 -27.81 2.28 -17.16
CA GLY A 70 -26.76 1.44 -17.76
C GLY A 70 -26.08 2.09 -18.96
N ALA A 71 -26.86 2.69 -19.88
CA ALA A 71 -26.33 3.45 -21.00
C ALA A 71 -25.47 4.64 -20.53
N LEU A 72 -25.96 5.38 -19.53
CA LEU A 72 -25.23 6.52 -18.99
C LEU A 72 -23.96 6.10 -18.23
N VAL A 73 -23.94 4.95 -17.54
CA VAL A 73 -22.73 4.38 -16.92
C VAL A 73 -21.66 4.10 -17.99
N LEU A 74 -22.04 3.44 -19.09
CA LEU A 74 -21.11 3.15 -20.18
C LEU A 74 -20.59 4.44 -20.82
N PHE A 75 -21.47 5.43 -21.02
CA PHE A 75 -21.09 6.72 -21.56
C PHE A 75 -20.16 7.50 -20.61
N ALA A 76 -20.46 7.56 -19.32
CA ALA A 76 -19.64 8.20 -18.30
C ALA A 76 -18.25 7.54 -18.20
N GLY A 77 -18.19 6.22 -18.29
CA GLY A 77 -16.93 5.46 -18.31
C GLY A 77 -16.00 5.81 -19.46
N LEU A 78 -16.51 6.40 -20.56
CA LEU A 78 -15.66 6.94 -21.63
C LEU A 78 -14.90 8.18 -21.16
N PHE A 79 -15.53 9.08 -20.39
CA PHE A 79 -14.90 10.30 -19.89
C PHE A 79 -13.75 10.00 -18.93
N ASP A 80 -13.94 8.99 -18.07
CA ASP A 80 -12.90 8.44 -17.17
C ASP A 80 -11.68 7.85 -17.92
N MET A 81 -11.85 7.46 -19.18
CA MET A 81 -10.74 7.01 -20.02
C MET A 81 -10.11 8.17 -20.80
N LEU A 82 -10.90 9.21 -21.10
CA LEU A 82 -10.51 10.36 -21.92
C LEU A 82 -9.62 11.34 -21.16
N ASP A 83 -9.87 11.59 -19.88
CA ASP A 83 -9.09 12.55 -19.08
C ASP A 83 -7.57 12.23 -19.05
N GLY A 84 -7.21 10.97 -18.85
CA GLY A 84 -5.83 10.50 -18.86
C GLY A 84 -5.20 10.59 -20.25
N GLN A 85 -5.98 10.39 -21.32
CA GLN A 85 -5.49 10.57 -22.69
C GLN A 85 -5.31 12.05 -23.03
N VAL A 86 -6.22 12.91 -22.59
CA VAL A 86 -6.15 14.36 -22.77
C VAL A 86 -4.95 14.92 -22.00
N ALA A 87 -4.67 14.43 -20.80
CA ALA A 87 -3.47 14.78 -20.05
C ALA A 87 -2.19 14.41 -20.81
N ARG A 88 -2.11 13.18 -21.35
CA ARG A 88 -0.93 12.68 -22.09
C ARG A 88 -0.74 13.37 -23.44
N LEU A 89 -1.77 13.42 -24.28
CA LEU A 89 -1.69 13.99 -25.62
C LEU A 89 -1.66 15.52 -25.61
N GLY A 90 -2.34 16.15 -24.66
CA GLY A 90 -2.33 17.60 -24.46
C GLY A 90 -1.09 18.11 -23.73
N LYS A 91 -0.20 17.23 -23.24
CA LYS A 91 0.94 17.57 -22.38
C LYS A 91 0.53 18.35 -21.12
N MET A 92 -0.63 18.01 -20.56
CA MET A 92 -1.25 18.65 -19.39
C MET A 92 -1.20 17.77 -18.12
N SER A 93 -0.35 16.73 -18.11
CA SER A 93 -0.19 15.84 -16.95
C SER A 93 0.34 16.59 -15.73
N SER A 94 -0.28 16.40 -14.56
CA SER A 94 0.17 16.97 -13.29
C SER A 94 -0.04 16.00 -12.13
N LEU A 95 0.75 16.15 -11.04
CA LEU A 95 0.60 15.34 -9.83
C LEU A 95 -0.75 15.59 -9.15
N TYR A 96 -1.19 16.85 -9.08
CA TYR A 96 -2.50 17.19 -8.56
C TYR A 96 -3.62 16.60 -9.42
N GLY A 97 -3.52 16.69 -10.75
CA GLY A 97 -4.51 16.08 -11.66
C GLY A 97 -4.62 14.57 -11.46
N ALA A 98 -3.50 13.86 -11.30
CA ALA A 98 -3.51 12.43 -11.01
C ALA A 98 -4.17 12.09 -9.65
N LEU A 99 -3.99 12.94 -8.63
CA LEU A 99 -4.68 12.80 -7.34
C LEU A 99 -6.18 13.12 -7.47
N PHE A 100 -6.52 14.18 -8.20
CA PHE A 100 -7.88 14.65 -8.42
C PHE A 100 -8.73 13.62 -9.17
N ASP A 101 -8.24 13.15 -10.32
CA ASP A 101 -8.80 12.04 -11.12
C ASP A 101 -9.12 10.84 -10.22
N SER A 102 -8.06 10.34 -9.59
CA SER A 102 -8.14 9.32 -8.56
C SER A 102 -9.27 9.56 -7.57
N VAL A 103 -9.28 10.68 -6.85
CA VAL A 103 -10.28 10.93 -5.79
C VAL A 103 -11.70 10.98 -6.35
N LEU A 104 -11.91 11.66 -7.48
CA LEU A 104 -13.23 11.76 -8.08
C LEU A 104 -13.74 10.41 -8.59
N ASP A 105 -12.88 9.53 -9.10
CA ASP A 105 -13.28 8.17 -9.47
C ASP A 105 -13.98 7.42 -8.33
N ARG A 106 -13.45 7.59 -7.10
CA ARG A 106 -14.03 6.95 -5.91
C ARG A 106 -15.38 7.55 -5.59
N TYR A 107 -15.51 8.88 -5.65
CA TYR A 107 -16.80 9.54 -5.44
C TYR A 107 -17.82 9.13 -6.52
N SER A 108 -17.42 9.10 -7.79
CA SER A 108 -18.24 8.65 -8.91
C SER A 108 -18.78 7.24 -8.68
N GLU A 109 -17.91 6.28 -8.32
CA GLU A 109 -18.35 4.91 -8.01
C GLU A 109 -19.28 4.87 -6.78
N LEU A 110 -18.93 5.56 -5.69
CA LEU A 110 -19.75 5.61 -4.47
C LEU A 110 -21.16 6.14 -4.74
N ILE A 111 -21.27 7.23 -5.51
CA ILE A 111 -22.54 7.86 -5.86
C ILE A 111 -23.38 6.96 -6.77
N MET A 112 -22.75 6.35 -7.79
CA MET A 112 -23.41 5.38 -8.66
C MET A 112 -23.98 4.20 -7.85
N PHE A 113 -23.17 3.59 -6.97
CA PHE A 113 -23.62 2.49 -6.12
C PHE A 113 -24.71 2.91 -5.12
N LEU A 114 -24.68 4.14 -4.61
CA LEU A 114 -25.76 4.67 -3.77
C LEU A 114 -27.09 4.64 -4.53
N GLY A 115 -27.12 5.09 -5.78
CA GLY A 115 -28.31 5.03 -6.63
C GLY A 115 -28.78 3.59 -6.86
N ILE A 116 -27.86 2.69 -7.21
CA ILE A 116 -28.16 1.25 -7.41
C ILE A 116 -28.77 0.62 -6.15
N CYS A 117 -28.14 0.81 -4.99
CA CYS A 117 -28.63 0.28 -3.72
C CYS A 117 -30.01 0.85 -3.38
N TYR A 118 -30.21 2.16 -3.55
CA TYR A 118 -31.49 2.81 -3.30
C TYR A 118 -32.60 2.21 -4.18
N TYR A 119 -32.37 2.08 -5.49
CA TYR A 119 -33.32 1.49 -6.42
C TYR A 119 -33.69 0.04 -6.05
N LEU A 120 -32.68 -0.77 -5.74
CA LEU A 120 -32.88 -2.17 -5.38
C LEU A 120 -33.68 -2.30 -4.08
N ILE A 121 -33.41 -1.49 -3.06
CA ILE A 121 -34.15 -1.52 -1.79
C ILE A 121 -35.59 -1.05 -1.99
N ALA A 122 -35.79 0.08 -2.69
CA ALA A 122 -37.11 0.67 -2.92
C ALA A 122 -38.06 -0.31 -3.62
N HIS A 123 -37.54 -1.13 -4.54
CA HIS A 123 -38.30 -2.15 -5.25
C HIS A 123 -38.25 -3.55 -4.60
N HIS A 124 -37.84 -3.63 -3.33
CA HIS A 124 -37.78 -4.86 -2.52
C HIS A 124 -36.82 -5.96 -3.04
N TYR A 125 -35.79 -5.59 -3.81
CA TYR A 125 -34.67 -6.47 -4.20
C TYR A 125 -33.57 -6.47 -3.14
N PHE A 126 -33.91 -6.82 -1.90
CA PHE A 126 -32.99 -6.72 -0.75
C PHE A 126 -31.67 -7.45 -0.95
N LEU A 127 -31.70 -8.72 -1.40
CA LEU A 127 -30.47 -9.49 -1.68
C LEU A 127 -29.61 -8.82 -2.75
N GLY A 128 -30.23 -8.29 -3.81
CA GLY A 128 -29.53 -7.54 -4.85
C GLY A 128 -28.82 -6.32 -4.29
N SER A 129 -29.49 -5.54 -3.44
CA SER A 129 -28.87 -4.38 -2.79
C SER A 129 -27.75 -4.76 -1.83
N LEU A 130 -27.89 -5.87 -1.09
CA LEU A 130 -26.85 -6.36 -0.20
C LEU A 130 -25.58 -6.70 -0.99
N PHE A 131 -25.73 -7.42 -2.11
CA PHE A 131 -24.59 -7.73 -2.98
C PHE A 131 -24.03 -6.50 -3.70
N ALA A 132 -24.86 -5.54 -4.08
CA ALA A 132 -24.41 -4.25 -4.59
C ALA A 132 -23.51 -3.52 -3.58
N PHE A 133 -23.91 -3.51 -2.31
CA PHE A 133 -23.12 -2.92 -1.23
C PHE A 133 -21.81 -3.68 -0.96
N ILE A 134 -21.83 -5.02 -1.00
CA ILE A 134 -20.61 -5.84 -0.90
C ILE A 134 -19.67 -5.57 -2.10
N ALA A 135 -20.21 -5.36 -3.29
CA ALA A 135 -19.44 -4.99 -4.47
C ALA A 135 -18.81 -3.61 -4.33
N LEU A 136 -19.54 -2.64 -3.74
CA LEU A 136 -18.99 -1.33 -3.41
C LEU A 136 -17.81 -1.45 -2.45
N ILE A 137 -17.94 -2.21 -1.35
CA ILE A 137 -16.84 -2.47 -0.41
C ILE A 137 -15.62 -3.03 -1.15
N GLY A 138 -15.84 -4.05 -1.97
CA GLY A 138 -14.78 -4.67 -2.77
C GLY A 138 -14.12 -3.67 -3.71
N SER A 139 -14.90 -2.84 -4.42
CA SER A 139 -14.41 -1.82 -5.34
C SER A 139 -13.47 -0.82 -4.66
N MET A 140 -13.90 -0.32 -3.49
CA MET A 140 -13.11 0.61 -2.68
C MET A 140 -11.81 -0.04 -2.20
N MET A 141 -11.87 -1.28 -1.73
CA MET A 141 -10.69 -2.01 -1.26
C MET A 141 -9.70 -2.32 -2.37
N VAL A 142 -10.16 -2.68 -3.57
CA VAL A 142 -9.30 -2.89 -4.75
C VAL A 142 -8.46 -1.64 -5.03
N SER A 143 -9.08 -0.46 -5.03
CA SER A 143 -8.42 0.82 -5.30
C SER A 143 -7.51 1.26 -4.13
N TYR A 144 -7.97 1.13 -2.89
CA TYR A 144 -7.21 1.54 -1.71
C TYR A 144 -5.95 0.70 -1.50
N ILE A 145 -6.04 -0.63 -1.62
CA ILE A 145 -4.88 -1.52 -1.46
C ILE A 145 -3.81 -1.19 -2.49
N ARG A 146 -4.21 -0.90 -3.74
CA ARG A 146 -3.27 -0.49 -4.79
C ARG A 146 -2.56 0.82 -4.42
N ALA A 147 -3.32 1.87 -4.10
CA ALA A 147 -2.76 3.16 -3.73
C ALA A 147 -1.83 3.05 -2.51
N ARG A 148 -2.22 2.26 -1.50
CA ARG A 148 -1.40 2.04 -0.31
C ARG A 148 -0.15 1.24 -0.61
N ALA A 149 -0.23 0.19 -1.42
CA ALA A 149 0.92 -0.62 -1.83
C ALA A 149 1.91 0.20 -2.66
N GLU A 150 1.43 1.00 -3.62
CA GLU A 150 2.25 1.90 -4.41
C GLU A 150 2.95 2.95 -3.51
N GLY A 151 2.25 3.48 -2.49
CA GLY A 151 2.84 4.34 -1.45
C GLY A 151 3.91 3.66 -0.57
N LEU A 152 3.95 2.32 -0.54
CA LEU A 152 5.03 1.53 0.09
C LEU A 152 6.18 1.22 -0.89
N GLY A 153 6.09 1.73 -2.12
CA GLY A 153 7.01 1.42 -3.21
C GLY A 153 6.90 -0.04 -3.65
N ILE A 154 5.68 -0.57 -3.71
CA ILE A 154 5.33 -1.89 -4.28
C ILE A 154 4.38 -1.66 -5.44
N GLU A 155 4.75 -2.10 -6.63
CA GLU A 155 3.84 -2.06 -7.76
C GLU A 155 2.73 -3.10 -7.58
N CYS A 156 1.49 -2.64 -7.53
CA CYS A 156 0.31 -3.50 -7.40
C CYS A 156 -0.49 -3.45 -8.71
N LYS A 157 0.01 -4.14 -9.73
CA LYS A 157 -0.59 -4.23 -11.07
C LYS A 157 -1.29 -5.58 -11.22
N GLY A 158 -2.58 -5.58 -11.55
CA GLY A 158 -3.35 -6.80 -11.83
C GLY A 158 -4.64 -6.97 -11.01
N GLY A 159 -5.27 -8.12 -11.16
CA GLY A 159 -6.60 -8.42 -10.60
C GLY A 159 -7.67 -8.55 -11.68
N LEU A 160 -8.64 -9.43 -11.44
CA LEU A 160 -9.69 -9.77 -12.41
C LEU A 160 -10.80 -8.71 -12.50
N MET A 161 -10.95 -7.88 -11.47
CA MET A 161 -12.06 -6.93 -11.38
C MET A 161 -11.55 -5.51 -11.09
N GLN A 162 -10.87 -4.92 -12.08
CA GLN A 162 -10.42 -3.53 -12.03
C GLN A 162 -11.56 -2.62 -12.50
N ARG A 163 -11.27 -1.32 -12.60
CA ARG A 163 -12.30 -0.31 -12.87
C ARG A 163 -13.01 -0.53 -14.23
N PRO A 164 -12.31 -0.75 -15.36
CA PRO A 164 -12.98 -0.98 -16.64
C PRO A 164 -13.90 -2.20 -16.60
N GLU A 165 -13.47 -3.29 -15.97
CA GLU A 165 -14.29 -4.51 -15.87
C GLU A 165 -15.56 -4.27 -15.04
N ARG A 166 -15.48 -3.48 -13.97
CA ARG A 166 -16.66 -3.10 -13.16
C ARG A 166 -17.63 -2.22 -13.93
N VAL A 167 -17.14 -1.17 -14.59
CA VAL A 167 -17.97 -0.25 -15.38
C VAL A 167 -18.69 -0.99 -16.49
N ILE A 168 -17.98 -1.88 -17.20
CA ILE A 168 -18.58 -2.73 -18.25
C ILE A 168 -19.61 -3.68 -17.64
N THR A 169 -19.30 -4.34 -16.53
CA THR A 169 -20.22 -5.28 -15.87
C THR A 169 -21.51 -4.59 -15.47
N ILE A 170 -21.44 -3.45 -14.78
CA ILE A 170 -22.62 -2.68 -14.33
C ILE A 170 -23.38 -2.13 -15.55
N GLY A 171 -22.69 -1.44 -16.45
CA GLY A 171 -23.31 -0.74 -17.56
C GLY A 171 -23.98 -1.67 -18.57
N VAL A 172 -23.28 -2.74 -19.00
CA VAL A 172 -23.83 -3.71 -19.96
C VAL A 172 -24.97 -4.52 -19.35
N SER A 173 -24.84 -4.97 -18.10
CA SER A 173 -25.91 -5.75 -17.47
C SER A 173 -27.16 -4.92 -17.18
N ALA A 174 -27.00 -3.66 -16.77
CA ALA A 174 -28.12 -2.73 -16.59
C ALA A 174 -28.79 -2.39 -17.92
N LEU A 175 -28.01 -2.10 -18.97
CA LEU A 175 -28.53 -1.83 -20.31
C LEU A 175 -29.26 -3.05 -20.88
N ALA A 176 -28.67 -4.24 -20.77
CA ALA A 176 -29.29 -5.49 -21.19
C ALA A 176 -30.59 -5.76 -20.43
N CYS A 177 -30.63 -5.47 -19.13
CA CYS A 177 -31.83 -5.60 -18.30
C CYS A 177 -32.97 -4.72 -18.84
N GLY A 178 -32.70 -3.44 -19.13
CA GLY A 178 -33.70 -2.53 -19.69
C GLY A 178 -34.15 -2.90 -21.11
N CYS A 179 -33.22 -3.33 -21.97
CA CYS A 179 -33.55 -3.70 -23.36
C CYS A 179 -34.29 -5.04 -23.49
N LEU A 180 -34.01 -6.01 -22.62
CA LEU A 180 -34.63 -7.34 -22.65
C LEU A 180 -35.95 -7.39 -21.89
N ALA A 181 -36.23 -6.42 -21.01
CA ALA A 181 -37.47 -6.39 -20.23
C ALA A 181 -38.75 -6.39 -21.08
N PRO A 182 -38.86 -5.61 -22.19
CA PRO A 182 -40.03 -5.67 -23.07
C PRO A 182 -40.21 -7.02 -23.77
N LEU A 183 -39.12 -7.77 -23.99
CA LEU A 183 -39.14 -9.07 -24.67
C LEU A 183 -39.49 -10.22 -23.74
N LEU A 184 -38.90 -10.25 -22.54
CA LEU A 184 -39.10 -11.33 -21.56
C LEU A 184 -40.39 -11.16 -20.76
N GLY A 185 -40.89 -9.93 -20.68
CA GLY A 185 -41.93 -9.53 -19.75
C GLY A 185 -41.31 -9.05 -18.43
N PRO A 186 -41.79 -7.94 -17.86
CA PRO A 186 -41.24 -7.37 -16.64
C PRO A 186 -41.42 -8.27 -15.40
N ASP A 187 -42.44 -9.13 -15.42
CA ASP A 187 -42.79 -10.07 -14.34
C ASP A 187 -42.33 -11.51 -14.60
N PHE A 188 -41.39 -11.73 -15.54
CA PHE A 188 -40.88 -13.07 -15.81
C PHE A 188 -40.17 -13.63 -14.57
N LYS A 189 -40.62 -14.78 -14.07
CA LYS A 189 -40.08 -15.44 -12.87
C LYS A 189 -39.90 -16.93 -13.10
N VAL A 190 -38.73 -17.45 -12.74
CA VAL A 190 -38.45 -18.88 -12.73
C VAL A 190 -38.43 -19.37 -11.29
N PHE A 191 -39.26 -20.39 -11.04
CA PHE A 191 -39.39 -21.05 -9.75
C PHE A 191 -38.71 -22.41 -9.78
N VAL A 192 -37.97 -22.73 -8.71
CA VAL A 192 -37.48 -24.09 -8.45
C VAL A 192 -38.21 -24.60 -7.21
N PRO A 193 -38.94 -25.73 -7.29
CA PRO A 193 -39.61 -26.32 -6.14
C PRO A 193 -38.62 -26.55 -4.98
N GLY A 194 -38.95 -26.05 -3.79
CA GLY A 194 -38.12 -26.22 -2.58
C GLY A 194 -37.20 -25.05 -2.23
N ILE A 195 -37.10 -24.01 -3.07
CA ILE A 195 -36.33 -22.79 -2.77
C ILE A 195 -37.30 -21.63 -2.47
N PRO A 196 -37.22 -20.96 -1.29
CA PRO A 196 -38.15 -19.90 -0.90
C PRO A 196 -37.93 -18.56 -1.63
N VAL A 197 -36.95 -18.50 -2.54
CA VAL A 197 -36.58 -17.31 -3.31
C VAL A 197 -36.73 -17.57 -4.81
N HIS A 198 -37.13 -16.55 -5.57
CA HIS A 198 -37.17 -16.62 -7.02
C HIS A 198 -35.76 -16.84 -7.57
N VAL A 199 -35.57 -17.88 -8.38
CA VAL A 199 -34.23 -18.25 -8.87
C VAL A 199 -33.77 -17.32 -9.98
N PHE A 200 -34.72 -16.84 -10.78
CA PHE A 200 -34.47 -15.85 -11.81
C PHE A 200 -35.69 -14.95 -11.96
N GLU A 201 -35.46 -13.64 -11.96
CA GLU A 201 -36.43 -12.62 -12.37
C GLU A 201 -35.81 -11.79 -13.49
N THR A 202 -36.56 -11.00 -14.27
CA THR A 202 -35.97 -10.13 -15.31
C THR A 202 -34.86 -9.23 -14.76
N MET A 203 -35.03 -8.75 -13.52
CA MET A 203 -34.02 -7.95 -12.80
C MET A 203 -32.72 -8.73 -12.49
N SER A 204 -32.74 -10.07 -12.51
CA SER A 204 -31.57 -10.93 -12.37
C SER A 204 -30.54 -10.74 -13.49
N ILE A 205 -30.95 -10.22 -14.66
CA ILE A 205 -30.02 -9.84 -15.74
C ILE A 205 -29.02 -8.79 -15.25
N PHE A 206 -29.46 -7.88 -14.37
CA PHE A 206 -28.60 -6.89 -13.75
C PHE A 206 -27.98 -7.39 -12.42
N THR A 207 -28.77 -8.02 -11.55
CA THR A 207 -28.31 -8.37 -10.19
C THR A 207 -27.40 -9.58 -10.12
N LEU A 208 -27.49 -10.57 -11.03
CA LEU A 208 -26.57 -11.71 -11.05
C LEU A 208 -25.14 -11.30 -11.43
N PRO A 209 -24.89 -10.54 -12.52
CA PRO A 209 -23.55 -10.01 -12.79
C PRO A 209 -23.02 -9.12 -11.66
N LEU A 210 -23.89 -8.32 -11.04
CA LEU A 210 -23.52 -7.49 -9.89
C LEU A 210 -23.10 -8.33 -8.68
N THR A 211 -23.79 -9.45 -8.44
CA THR A 211 -23.45 -10.41 -7.39
C THR A 211 -22.11 -11.10 -7.66
N LEU A 212 -21.90 -11.56 -8.89
CA LEU A 212 -20.61 -12.12 -9.32
C LEU A 212 -19.49 -11.11 -9.14
N MET A 213 -19.73 -9.86 -9.56
CA MET A 213 -18.78 -8.77 -9.38
C MET A 213 -18.46 -8.55 -7.91
N ALA A 214 -19.44 -8.62 -7.00
CA ALA A 214 -19.24 -8.49 -5.56
C ALA A 214 -18.20 -9.48 -5.02
N PHE A 215 -18.29 -10.75 -5.41
CA PHE A 215 -17.30 -11.76 -5.03
C PHE A 215 -15.96 -11.48 -5.69
N MET A 216 -15.95 -11.19 -7.00
CA MET A 216 -14.73 -10.97 -7.77
C MET A 216 -13.92 -9.75 -7.30
N THR A 217 -14.58 -8.65 -6.90
CA THR A 217 -13.90 -7.47 -6.36
C THR A 217 -13.24 -7.78 -5.02
N ASN A 218 -13.93 -8.50 -4.13
CA ASN A 218 -13.39 -8.85 -2.81
C ASN A 218 -12.25 -9.88 -2.91
N ILE A 219 -12.37 -10.88 -3.78
CA ILE A 219 -11.28 -11.80 -4.11
C ILE A 219 -10.08 -11.03 -4.69
N THR A 220 -10.34 -10.08 -5.59
CA THR A 220 -9.27 -9.24 -6.18
C THR A 220 -8.57 -8.40 -5.11
N ALA A 221 -9.32 -7.79 -4.19
CA ALA A 221 -8.77 -7.05 -3.07
C ALA A 221 -7.87 -7.93 -2.18
N TYR A 222 -8.37 -9.11 -1.80
CA TYR A 222 -7.60 -10.08 -1.03
C TYR A 222 -6.31 -10.50 -1.74
N ASN A 223 -6.38 -10.83 -3.02
CA ASN A 223 -5.22 -11.23 -3.82
C ASN A 223 -4.19 -10.11 -3.90
N ARG A 224 -4.62 -8.86 -4.14
CA ARG A 224 -3.73 -7.68 -4.12
C ARG A 224 -3.03 -7.50 -2.79
N LEU A 225 -3.72 -7.73 -1.68
CA LEU A 225 -3.14 -7.66 -0.34
C LEU A 225 -2.08 -8.76 -0.14
N MET A 226 -2.39 -9.99 -0.54
CA MET A 226 -1.46 -11.13 -0.43
C MET A 226 -0.23 -10.97 -1.32
N ASP A 227 -0.40 -10.46 -2.53
CA ASP A 227 0.71 -10.17 -3.43
C ASP A 227 1.58 -9.03 -2.90
N SER A 228 0.96 -8.00 -2.34
CA SER A 228 1.68 -6.92 -1.65
C SER A 228 2.46 -7.44 -0.44
N LYS A 229 1.88 -8.35 0.35
CA LYS A 229 2.58 -9.03 1.47
C LYS A 229 3.81 -9.79 0.97
N LYS A 230 3.68 -10.57 -0.11
CA LYS A 230 4.82 -11.32 -0.69
C LYS A 230 5.90 -10.37 -1.21
N ALA A 231 5.51 -9.29 -1.88
CA ALA A 231 6.45 -8.31 -2.42
C ALA A 231 7.18 -7.54 -1.31
N LEU A 232 6.48 -7.13 -0.26
CA LEU A 232 7.07 -6.53 0.95
C LEU A 232 8.02 -7.50 1.64
N ALA A 233 7.61 -8.76 1.82
CA ALA A 233 8.48 -9.79 2.39
C ALA A 233 9.74 -10.01 1.55
N LYS A 234 9.66 -9.94 0.21
CA LYS A 234 10.84 -10.00 -0.67
C LYS A 234 11.75 -8.78 -0.51
N LYS A 235 11.18 -7.59 -0.31
CA LYS A 235 11.90 -6.32 -0.06
C LYS A 235 12.56 -6.28 1.32
N GLU A 236 12.00 -7.01 2.27
CA GLU A 236 12.48 -7.12 3.65
C GLU A 236 13.39 -8.33 3.91
N LYS A 237 13.31 -9.37 3.07
CA LYS A 237 14.25 -10.50 3.10
C LYS A 237 15.64 -9.95 2.80
N PRO A 238 16.62 -10.09 3.72
CA PRO A 238 18.00 -9.84 3.38
C PRO A 238 18.38 -10.79 2.24
N ALA A 239 19.25 -10.34 1.33
CA ALA A 239 19.91 -11.18 0.35
C ALA A 239 20.71 -12.28 1.06
N LEU A 240 20.03 -13.35 1.49
CA LEU A 240 20.62 -14.45 2.28
C LEU A 240 20.73 -15.74 1.45
N GLN A 241 20.44 -15.69 0.15
CA GLN A 241 20.49 -16.88 -0.72
C GLN A 241 21.66 -16.91 -1.70
N THR A 242 22.41 -15.83 -1.88
CA THR A 242 23.58 -15.85 -2.78
C THR A 242 24.82 -16.48 -2.13
N ASN A 243 24.91 -16.48 -0.79
CA ASN A 243 26.07 -17.03 -0.07
C ASN A 243 25.97 -18.53 0.25
N ALA A 244 24.80 -19.16 0.10
CA ALA A 244 24.67 -20.60 0.31
C ALA A 244 25.39 -21.41 -0.79
N VAL A 245 25.47 -20.87 -2.01
CA VAL A 245 26.21 -21.51 -3.11
C VAL A 245 27.72 -21.33 -2.91
N VAL A 246 28.18 -20.18 -2.42
CA VAL A 246 29.62 -19.93 -2.14
C VAL A 246 30.12 -20.77 -0.96
N LEU A 247 29.30 -20.99 0.07
CA LEU A 247 29.66 -21.88 1.19
C LEU A 247 29.62 -23.37 0.79
N ALA A 248 28.71 -23.77 -0.10
CA ALA A 248 28.69 -25.13 -0.65
C ALA A 248 29.93 -25.44 -1.51
N PHE A 249 30.48 -24.45 -2.22
CA PHE A 249 31.74 -24.62 -2.95
C PHE A 249 32.98 -24.62 -2.04
N LEU A 250 32.94 -23.96 -0.86
CA LEU A 250 34.05 -24.01 0.09
C LEU A 250 34.09 -25.31 0.91
N VAL A 251 32.94 -25.94 1.18
CA VAL A 251 32.88 -27.19 1.97
C VAL A 251 33.25 -28.43 1.13
N VAL A 252 33.13 -28.38 -0.20
CA VAL A 252 33.60 -29.47 -1.08
C VAL A 252 35.13 -29.50 -1.24
N ALA A 253 35.84 -28.42 -0.86
CA ALA A 253 37.30 -28.34 -0.98
C ALA A 253 38.10 -28.79 0.26
N THR A 254 37.44 -29.17 1.37
CA THR A 254 38.15 -29.50 2.64
C THR A 254 37.68 -30.77 3.36
N SER A 255 37.10 -31.75 2.65
CA SER A 255 36.82 -33.07 3.25
C SER A 255 37.32 -34.21 2.38
N VAL A 256 38.64 -34.40 2.37
CA VAL A 256 39.23 -35.72 2.10
C VAL A 256 39.09 -36.52 3.40
N GLY A 257 38.25 -37.56 3.36
CA GLY A 257 38.28 -38.66 4.32
C GLY A 257 37.39 -38.51 5.56
N GLN A 258 36.15 -38.97 5.47
CA GLN A 258 35.54 -40.00 6.34
C GLN A 258 34.04 -40.19 6.01
N PRO A 259 33.49 -41.42 6.09
CA PRO A 259 32.09 -41.67 5.79
C PRO A 259 31.24 -41.46 7.05
N VAL A 260 30.34 -40.48 7.04
CA VAL A 260 29.31 -40.36 8.09
C VAL A 260 27.98 -40.86 7.55
N SER A 261 27.53 -41.93 8.20
CA SER A 261 26.29 -42.67 8.00
C SER A 261 25.05 -41.78 8.12
N ALA A 262 24.15 -41.87 7.13
CA ALA A 262 22.84 -41.24 7.15
C ALA A 262 21.89 -42.04 8.06
N LYS A 263 21.40 -41.40 9.13
CA LYS A 263 20.25 -41.90 9.89
C LYS A 263 19.49 -40.74 10.53
N GLY A 264 18.17 -40.73 10.32
CA GLY A 264 17.22 -40.08 11.23
C GLY A 264 16.38 -38.96 10.63
N LEU A 265 15.31 -39.32 9.93
CA LEU A 265 14.09 -38.51 9.93
C LEU A 265 13.46 -38.63 11.33
N THR A 266 13.35 -37.52 12.07
CA THR A 266 12.26 -37.32 13.04
C THR A 266 11.89 -35.84 13.16
N THR A 267 10.58 -35.67 13.27
CA THR A 267 9.72 -34.49 13.45
C THR A 267 10.08 -33.56 14.62
N GLY A 268 9.82 -32.25 14.46
CA GLY A 268 9.62 -31.33 15.60
C GLY A 268 9.88 -29.84 15.34
N GLN A 269 8.79 -29.08 15.23
CA GLN A 269 8.55 -27.67 15.65
C GLN A 269 9.66 -26.59 15.72
N ASN A 270 9.21 -25.37 15.38
CA ASN A 270 9.83 -24.03 15.52
C ASN A 270 10.99 -23.69 14.57
N GLN A 271 10.65 -22.91 13.53
CA GLN A 271 11.62 -22.10 12.81
C GLN A 271 12.08 -20.94 13.72
N ASP A 272 13.05 -21.20 14.58
CA ASP A 272 13.85 -20.15 15.19
C ASP A 272 14.63 -19.44 14.08
N LYS A 273 14.37 -18.13 13.93
CA LYS A 273 15.22 -17.27 13.10
C LYS A 273 16.64 -17.33 13.70
N PRO A 274 17.70 -17.50 12.88
CA PRO A 274 19.06 -17.58 13.41
C PRO A 274 19.36 -16.32 14.24
N VAL A 275 19.64 -16.52 15.52
CA VAL A 275 20.06 -15.46 16.45
C VAL A 275 21.45 -15.01 16.00
N VAL A 276 21.60 -13.72 15.72
CA VAL A 276 22.88 -13.13 15.33
C VAL A 276 23.79 -13.10 16.56
N THR A 277 24.80 -13.96 16.59
CA THR A 277 25.73 -14.09 17.73
C THR A 277 26.84 -13.05 17.73
N SER A 278 27.07 -12.34 16.61
CA SER A 278 28.04 -11.24 16.52
C SER A 278 27.55 -10.14 15.59
N PHE A 279 27.66 -8.88 16.03
CA PHE A 279 27.25 -7.71 15.27
C PHE A 279 28.46 -6.99 14.68
N PRO A 280 28.41 -6.58 13.40
CA PRO A 280 29.47 -5.78 12.80
C PRO A 280 29.54 -4.39 13.45
N VAL A 281 30.75 -3.85 13.62
CA VAL A 281 30.96 -2.46 14.04
C VAL A 281 30.99 -1.58 12.79
N PRO A 282 30.11 -0.57 12.66
CA PRO A 282 30.10 0.30 11.50
C PRO A 282 31.40 1.11 11.43
N LYS A 283 31.86 1.42 10.21
CA LYS A 283 33.01 2.31 10.02
C LYS A 283 32.66 3.71 10.56
N PRO A 284 33.58 4.40 11.27
CA PRO A 284 33.33 5.75 11.78
C PRO A 284 32.95 6.71 10.65
N LEU A 285 31.89 7.47 10.85
CA LEU A 285 31.45 8.51 9.91
C LEU A 285 31.67 9.91 10.49
N PRO A 286 31.93 10.93 9.65
CA PRO A 286 31.85 12.31 10.08
C PRO A 286 30.49 12.59 10.70
N ASN A 287 30.46 13.37 11.78
CA ASN A 287 29.22 13.74 12.48
C ASN A 287 28.42 12.56 13.06
N GLN A 288 29.04 11.40 13.26
CA GLN A 288 28.38 10.28 13.91
C GLN A 288 28.04 10.60 15.36
N LEU A 289 26.77 10.39 15.73
CA LEU A 289 26.32 10.52 17.12
C LEU A 289 26.36 9.15 17.80
N PHE A 290 25.59 8.19 17.28
CA PHE A 290 25.55 6.81 17.78
C PHE A 290 24.93 5.89 16.72
N TYR A 291 24.93 4.59 16.99
CA TYR A 291 24.24 3.62 16.14
C TYR A 291 23.37 2.64 16.93
N LEU A 292 22.34 2.10 16.29
CA LEU A 292 21.40 1.15 16.88
C LEU A 292 21.43 -0.20 16.17
N GLN A 293 21.49 -1.27 16.94
CA GLN A 293 21.42 -2.66 16.48
C GLN A 293 20.36 -3.43 17.28
N ARG A 294 19.84 -4.52 16.71
CA ARG A 294 18.79 -5.32 17.38
C ARG A 294 18.74 -6.74 16.87
N ASP A 295 18.13 -7.64 17.64
CA ASP A 295 17.88 -9.00 17.16
C ASP A 295 16.64 -9.07 16.25
N PRO A 296 16.60 -10.06 15.33
CA PRO A 296 17.70 -10.91 14.86
C PRO A 296 18.46 -10.28 13.68
N ASN A 297 18.52 -8.94 13.59
CA ASN A 297 18.94 -8.25 12.37
C ASN A 297 20.26 -7.47 12.56
N ALA A 298 21.32 -7.98 11.94
CA ALA A 298 22.66 -7.38 11.98
C ALA A 298 22.77 -5.99 11.30
N ASN A 299 21.79 -5.58 10.48
CA ASN A 299 21.77 -4.25 9.88
C ASN A 299 21.71 -3.18 10.95
N THR A 300 22.47 -2.12 10.74
CA THR A 300 22.69 -1.07 11.73
C THR A 300 21.94 0.19 11.33
N ILE A 301 21.32 0.87 12.30
CA ILE A 301 20.75 2.20 12.08
C ILE A 301 21.79 3.19 12.54
N MET A 302 22.21 4.07 11.65
CA MET A 302 23.14 5.16 11.95
C MET A 302 22.37 6.41 12.28
N CYS A 303 22.77 7.08 13.36
CA CYS A 303 22.28 8.39 13.74
C CYS A 303 23.46 9.37 13.65
N THR A 304 23.33 10.35 12.77
CA THR A 304 24.36 11.37 12.51
C THR A 304 23.78 12.76 12.71
N LEU A 305 24.64 13.74 13.00
CA LEU A 305 24.23 15.14 13.09
C LEU A 305 23.83 15.63 11.70
N ASN A 306 22.65 16.23 11.58
CA ASN A 306 22.19 16.79 10.32
C ASN A 306 22.66 18.24 10.20
N VAL A 307 23.67 18.47 9.36
CA VAL A 307 24.28 19.79 9.17
C VAL A 307 23.94 20.30 7.78
N LYS A 308 23.28 21.45 7.68
CA LYS A 308 22.99 22.16 6.43
C LYS A 308 23.81 23.44 6.39
N ASN A 309 24.60 23.63 5.32
CA ASN A 309 25.46 24.82 5.14
C ASN A 309 26.40 25.09 6.33
N GLY A 310 26.92 24.04 6.98
CA GLY A 310 27.83 24.17 8.13
C GLY A 310 27.14 24.49 9.46
N GLN A 311 25.82 24.64 9.50
CA GLN A 311 25.05 24.83 10.73
C GLN A 311 24.11 23.66 10.98
N LEU A 312 23.83 23.38 12.25
CA LEU A 312 22.88 22.34 12.65
C LEU A 312 21.48 22.67 12.09
N ASP A 313 20.85 21.69 11.45
CA ASP A 313 19.45 21.80 11.07
C ASP A 313 18.59 21.83 12.35
N LYS A 314 17.99 22.98 12.67
CA LYS A 314 17.23 23.17 13.90
C LYS A 314 15.90 22.42 13.90
N ASP A 315 15.34 22.14 12.73
CA ASP A 315 14.06 21.47 12.57
C ASP A 315 14.21 19.94 12.56
N ASP A 316 15.33 19.44 12.01
CA ASP A 316 15.65 18.01 11.97
C ASP A 316 17.14 17.76 12.29
N PRO A 317 17.57 17.91 13.56
CA PRO A 317 19.00 17.91 13.93
C PRO A 317 19.70 16.56 13.83
N VAL A 318 18.94 15.47 13.63
CA VAL A 318 19.49 14.10 13.59
C VAL A 318 19.05 13.39 12.32
N HIS A 319 20.02 13.11 11.44
CA HIS A 319 19.81 12.33 10.24
C HIS A 319 19.98 10.83 10.54
N VAL A 320 18.93 10.06 10.24
CA VAL A 320 18.85 8.62 10.53
C VAL A 320 18.74 7.82 9.24
N PHE A 321 19.61 6.82 9.06
CA PHE A 321 19.64 5.95 7.88
C PHE A 321 20.15 4.54 8.22
N TRP A 322 20.02 3.60 7.28
CA TRP A 322 20.53 2.22 7.42
C TRP A 322 21.96 2.07 6.91
N ILE A 323 22.75 1.29 7.65
CA ILE A 323 23.84 0.48 7.09
C ILE A 323 23.35 -0.95 6.87
N ARG A 324 23.36 -1.40 5.60
CA ARG A 324 23.04 -2.76 5.20
C ARG A 324 24.32 -3.44 4.70
N TYR A 325 24.86 -4.35 5.50
CA TYR A 325 26.13 -5.01 5.18
C TYR A 325 26.03 -6.03 4.03
N THR A 326 24.83 -6.38 3.60
CA THR A 326 24.56 -7.37 2.55
C THR A 326 24.13 -6.76 1.21
N GLU A 327 24.12 -5.42 1.06
CA GLU A 327 23.76 -4.71 -0.18
C GLU A 327 24.97 -3.93 -0.75
N GLU A 328 25.09 -3.80 -2.08
CA GLU A 328 26.19 -3.08 -2.77
C GLU A 328 26.31 -1.61 -2.34
N SER A 329 25.17 -0.96 -2.06
CA SER A 329 25.12 0.34 -1.39
C SER A 329 24.93 0.12 0.10
N GLN A 330 26.03 0.21 0.85
CA GLN A 330 25.98 0.01 2.30
C GLN A 330 25.06 1.02 2.98
N HIS A 331 24.87 2.22 2.43
CA HIS A 331 24.03 3.28 3.01
C HIS A 331 22.65 3.35 2.32
N LYS A 332 21.57 3.43 3.11
CA LYS A 332 20.19 3.53 2.59
C LYS A 332 19.28 4.34 3.50
N GLU A 333 18.57 5.31 2.94
CA GLU A 333 17.60 6.12 3.68
C GLU A 333 16.48 5.28 4.34
N LEU A 334 15.96 5.77 5.47
CA LEU A 334 14.74 5.23 6.06
C LEU A 334 13.55 5.50 5.14
N SER A 335 12.70 4.50 4.91
CA SER A 335 11.41 4.73 4.25
C SER A 335 10.51 5.61 5.13
N TYR A 336 9.52 6.26 4.51
CA TYR A 336 8.56 7.11 5.22
C TYR A 336 7.92 6.40 6.42
N ILE A 337 7.56 5.11 6.28
CA ILE A 337 6.96 4.34 7.36
C ILE A 337 7.96 4.05 8.48
N GLN A 338 9.19 3.66 8.12
CA GLN A 338 10.22 3.38 9.12
C GLN A 338 10.54 4.64 9.94
N ARG A 339 10.61 5.80 9.28
CA ARG A 339 10.81 7.09 9.93
C ARG A 339 9.61 7.48 10.81
N THR A 340 8.38 7.25 10.34
CA THR A 340 7.17 7.75 11.02
C THR A 340 6.66 6.83 12.14
N PHE A 341 7.01 5.54 12.14
CA PHE A 341 6.43 4.57 13.09
C PHE A 341 7.44 3.69 13.82
N ALA A 342 8.71 3.66 13.38
CA ALA A 342 9.71 2.78 13.97
C ALA A 342 10.96 3.56 14.41
N TYR A 343 11.95 3.65 13.53
CA TYR A 343 13.32 4.07 13.82
C TYR A 343 13.57 5.57 13.68
N GLY A 344 12.55 6.36 13.32
CA GLY A 344 12.71 7.81 13.32
C GLY A 344 12.94 8.35 14.73
N ILE A 345 13.67 9.47 14.78
CA ILE A 345 13.91 10.24 15.99
C ILE A 345 13.14 11.55 15.84
N LYS A 346 12.38 11.90 16.88
CA LYS A 346 11.75 13.22 17.01
C LYS A 346 12.62 14.07 17.92
N ALA A 347 13.00 15.24 17.44
CA ALA A 347 13.70 16.24 18.22
C ALA A 347 12.72 17.30 18.72
N ARG A 348 12.85 17.68 19.99
CA ARG A 348 12.18 18.83 20.59
C ARG A 348 13.25 19.77 21.13
N ALA A 349 13.28 21.01 20.66
CA ALA A 349 14.21 22.01 21.16
C ALA A 349 13.92 22.29 22.65
N LEU A 350 14.98 22.25 23.47
CA LEU A 350 14.97 22.67 24.88
C LEU A 350 15.60 24.06 25.03
N SER A 351 16.66 24.33 24.25
CA SER A 351 17.34 25.62 24.15
C SER A 351 17.96 25.78 22.76
N ASN A 352 18.71 26.85 22.50
CA ASN A 352 19.32 27.12 21.19
C ASN A 352 20.30 26.03 20.72
N GLU A 353 20.91 25.27 21.63
CA GLU A 353 21.91 24.25 21.31
C GLU A 353 21.63 22.89 21.97
N GLU A 354 20.42 22.70 22.51
CA GLU A 354 20.03 21.46 23.18
C GLU A 354 18.67 20.96 22.74
N TYR A 355 18.58 19.67 22.47
CA TYR A 355 17.38 19.00 21.99
C TYR A 355 17.10 17.74 22.80
N GLU A 356 15.84 17.54 23.16
CA GLU A 356 15.36 16.24 23.60
C GLU A 356 15.05 15.38 22.38
N LEU A 357 15.66 14.19 22.31
CA LEU A 357 15.50 13.22 21.24
C LEU A 357 14.69 12.04 21.75
N ASN A 358 13.63 11.69 21.04
CA ASN A 358 12.79 10.54 21.35
C ASN A 358 12.67 9.62 20.13
N PHE A 359 12.88 8.32 20.32
CA PHE A 359 12.49 7.35 19.29
C PHE A 359 10.98 7.35 19.13
N VAL A 360 10.51 7.31 17.88
CA VAL A 360 9.07 7.29 17.61
C VAL A 360 8.40 6.06 18.23
N SER A 361 9.09 4.92 18.22
CA SER A 361 8.61 3.65 18.78
C SER A 361 8.69 3.56 20.31
N TYR A 362 9.52 4.38 20.98
CA TYR A 362 9.76 4.25 22.41
C TYR A 362 10.13 5.60 23.07
N LYS A 363 9.10 6.28 23.58
CA LYS A 363 9.22 7.62 24.21
C LYS A 363 9.64 7.59 25.69
N LYS A 364 9.67 6.40 26.32
CA LYS A 364 9.99 6.26 27.75
C LYS A 364 11.49 6.40 28.05
N PHE A 365 12.31 6.50 27.02
CA PHE A 365 13.76 6.65 27.13
C PHE A 365 14.23 7.86 26.31
N PRO A 366 14.02 9.08 26.84
CA PRO A 366 14.47 10.29 26.18
C PRO A 366 16.00 10.36 26.19
N LEU A 367 16.56 10.78 25.06
CA LEU A 367 17.98 11.09 24.89
C LEU A 367 18.13 12.61 24.78
N ARG A 368 19.32 13.15 25.07
CA ARG A 368 19.60 14.59 24.97
C ARG A 368 20.75 14.85 24.01
N LEU A 369 20.50 15.58 22.94
CA LEU A 369 21.54 16.13 22.07
C LEU A 369 21.99 17.46 22.66
N ALA A 370 23.28 17.59 22.94
CA ALA A 370 23.86 18.83 23.43
C ALA A 370 25.32 18.96 22.98
N LYS A 371 25.82 20.20 22.95
CA LYS A 371 27.23 20.47 22.70
C LYS A 371 28.07 20.11 23.93
N SER A 372 29.20 19.46 23.71
CA SER A 372 30.16 19.10 24.74
C SER A 372 30.96 20.34 25.15
N GLU A 373 31.12 20.50 26.46
CA GLU A 373 31.92 21.57 27.05
C GLU A 373 33.43 21.40 26.82
N ARG A 374 33.89 20.20 26.43
CA ARG A 374 35.32 19.86 26.32
C ARG A 374 35.92 20.11 24.94
N ASP A 375 35.16 19.88 23.89
CA ASP A 375 35.66 19.82 22.50
C ASP A 375 34.71 20.50 21.49
N SER A 376 33.67 21.19 21.96
CA SER A 376 32.69 21.89 21.12
C SER A 376 31.91 20.99 20.13
N GLY A 377 32.04 19.66 20.21
CA GLY A 377 31.30 18.70 19.39
C GLY A 377 29.88 18.45 19.92
N TYR A 378 28.96 18.01 19.07
CA TYR A 378 27.63 17.58 19.51
C TYR A 378 27.62 16.10 19.88
N TYR A 379 27.05 15.78 21.04
CA TYR A 379 26.92 14.42 21.53
C TYR A 379 25.50 14.12 22.00
N VAL A 380 25.14 12.84 21.95
CA VAL A 380 23.89 12.35 22.50
C VAL A 380 24.16 11.74 23.87
N TYR A 381 23.49 12.27 24.88
CA TYR A 381 23.56 11.84 26.27
C TYR A 381 22.35 10.99 26.62
N ALA A 382 22.59 9.86 27.26
CA ALA A 382 21.57 9.01 27.87
C ALA A 382 21.75 9.03 29.39
N ASN A 383 20.65 9.19 30.14
CA ASN A 383 20.67 9.05 31.59
C ASN A 383 20.23 7.63 31.96
N VAL A 384 21.16 6.82 32.45
CA VAL A 384 20.91 5.43 32.85
C VAL A 384 21.47 5.20 34.24
N ASN A 385 20.67 4.68 35.17
CA ASN A 385 21.11 4.39 36.55
C ASN A 385 21.81 5.58 37.22
N GLN A 386 21.24 6.79 37.08
CA GLN A 386 21.79 8.07 37.57
C GLN A 386 23.15 8.48 36.98
N LYS A 387 23.63 7.78 35.94
CA LYS A 387 24.85 8.13 35.20
C LYS A 387 24.49 8.80 33.89
N LYS A 388 25.20 9.89 33.57
CA LYS A 388 25.13 10.57 32.26
C LYS A 388 26.14 9.93 31.31
N VAL A 389 25.66 9.25 30.28
CA VAL A 389 26.47 8.47 29.34
C VAL A 389 26.45 9.12 27.96
N ILE A 390 27.63 9.40 27.39
CA ILE A 390 27.80 9.76 25.99
C ILE A 390 27.59 8.49 25.16
N LEU A 391 26.50 8.45 24.42
CA LEU A 391 26.02 7.27 23.72
C LEU A 391 26.90 6.95 22.51
N LYS A 392 27.36 5.70 22.39
CA LYS A 392 28.04 5.19 21.19
C LYS A 392 27.20 4.16 20.46
N ARG A 393 26.58 3.23 21.20
CA ARG A 393 25.75 2.16 20.65
C ARG A 393 24.54 1.89 21.53
N LEU A 394 23.38 1.71 20.88
CA LEU A 394 22.20 1.09 21.46
C LEU A 394 22.02 -0.29 20.88
N TYR A 395 21.87 -1.29 21.75
CA TYR A 395 21.53 -2.65 21.34
C TYR A 395 20.20 -3.06 21.97
N VAL A 396 19.27 -3.52 21.14
CA VAL A 396 17.94 -3.94 21.58
C VAL A 396 17.81 -5.45 21.46
N HIS A 397 17.72 -6.13 22.60
CA HIS A 397 17.51 -7.56 22.65
C HIS A 397 16.02 -7.89 22.59
N ILE A 398 15.64 -8.70 21.59
CA ILE A 398 14.23 -9.02 21.29
C ILE A 398 14.05 -10.53 21.37
N GLU A 399 13.10 -10.98 22.19
CA GLU A 399 12.80 -12.39 22.38
C GLU A 399 11.31 -12.65 22.10
N GLY A 400 11.03 -13.01 20.84
CA GLY A 400 9.66 -13.26 20.35
C GLY A 400 8.86 -11.98 20.06
N GLY A 401 7.54 -12.12 20.01
CA GLY A 401 6.60 -11.04 19.63
C GLY A 401 6.31 -10.98 18.13
N THR A 402 5.57 -9.94 17.72
CA THR A 402 5.20 -9.71 16.31
C THR A 402 6.07 -8.63 15.69
N LEU A 403 6.13 -8.53 14.35
CA LEU A 403 6.91 -7.50 13.64
C LEU A 403 6.58 -6.07 14.12
N TRP A 404 5.33 -5.81 14.48
CA TRP A 404 4.83 -4.50 14.91
C TRP A 404 4.83 -4.32 16.43
N LYS A 405 4.99 -5.40 17.20
CA LYS A 405 5.07 -5.38 18.66
C LYS A 405 6.09 -6.44 19.11
N PRO A 406 7.40 -6.17 18.91
CA PRO A 406 8.44 -7.07 19.37
C PRO A 406 8.46 -7.11 20.90
N ASN A 407 8.77 -8.27 21.45
CA ASN A 407 8.94 -8.42 22.89
C ASN A 407 10.39 -8.09 23.26
N VAL A 408 10.62 -6.82 23.61
CA VAL A 408 11.95 -6.31 23.98
C VAL A 408 12.24 -6.72 25.41
N LYS A 409 13.32 -7.48 25.64
CA LYS A 409 13.73 -7.89 26.98
C LYS A 409 14.55 -6.82 27.69
N TYR A 410 15.52 -6.27 26.96
CA TYR A 410 16.36 -5.19 27.46
C TYR A 410 16.93 -4.35 26.33
N ILE A 411 17.29 -3.11 26.69
CA ILE A 411 18.07 -2.20 25.88
C ILE A 411 19.44 -2.06 26.55
N GLN A 412 20.50 -2.39 25.84
CA GLN A 412 21.88 -2.19 26.25
C GLN A 412 22.40 -0.87 25.69
N VAL A 413 22.91 -0.03 26.58
CA VAL A 413 23.43 1.30 26.32
C VAL A 413 24.94 1.25 26.49
N GLU A 414 25.68 1.39 25.41
CA GLU A 414 27.15 1.39 25.42
C GLU A 414 27.66 2.78 25.07
N GLY A 415 28.65 3.25 25.83
CA GLY A 415 29.13 4.61 25.69
C GLY A 415 30.28 4.95 26.61
N VAL A 416 30.45 6.24 26.88
CA VAL A 416 31.46 6.77 27.80
C VAL A 416 30.76 7.57 28.88
N ASN A 417 31.10 7.35 30.15
CA ASN A 417 30.58 8.16 31.23
C ASN A 417 31.08 9.62 31.07
N ALA A 418 30.15 10.58 31.02
CA ALA A 418 30.48 11.98 30.78
C ALA A 418 31.38 12.58 31.88
N SER A 419 31.20 12.14 33.13
CA SER A 419 31.97 12.64 34.28
C SER A 419 33.36 12.02 34.35
N THR A 420 33.46 10.68 34.21
CA THR A 420 34.74 9.96 34.44
C THR A 420 35.55 9.65 33.18
N GLY A 421 34.95 9.77 31.98
CA GLY A 421 35.60 9.42 30.72
C GLY A 421 35.81 7.91 30.49
N GLN A 422 35.36 7.06 31.41
CA GLN A 422 35.48 5.60 31.28
C GLN A 422 34.39 5.00 30.40
N ASN A 423 34.73 3.97 29.63
CA ASN A 423 33.74 3.19 28.87
C ASN A 423 32.74 2.55 29.83
N THR A 424 31.45 2.59 29.49
CA THR A 424 30.37 2.06 30.31
C THR A 424 29.37 1.32 29.45
N VAL A 425 28.84 0.23 30.00
CA VAL A 425 27.79 -0.59 29.41
C VAL A 425 26.71 -0.77 30.47
N GLU A 426 25.53 -0.26 30.19
CA GLU A 426 24.38 -0.31 31.09
C GLU A 426 23.22 -1.03 30.40
N ARG A 427 22.36 -1.70 31.16
CA ARG A 427 21.17 -2.40 30.63
C ARG A 427 19.90 -1.88 31.28
N ILE A 428 18.88 -1.67 30.46
CA ILE A 428 17.56 -1.21 30.85
C ILE A 428 16.58 -2.32 30.51
N MET A 429 15.94 -2.90 31.53
CA MET A 429 14.87 -3.87 31.32
C MET A 429 13.59 -3.14 30.86
N VAL A 430 12.89 -3.69 29.87
CA VAL A 430 11.73 -3.04 29.22
C VAL A 430 10.43 -3.78 29.49
#